data_AF-A0A1V6AC48-F1
#
_entry.id   AF-A0A1V6AC48-F1
#
_cell.length_a   1.000
_cell.length_b   1.000
_cell.length_c   1.000
_cell.angle_alpha   90.00
_cell.angle_beta   90.00
_cell.angle_gamma   90.00
#
_symmetry.space_group_name_H-M   'P 1'
#
loop_
_entity.id
_entity.type
_entity.pdbx_description
1 polymer ?
#
loop_
_entity_poly.entity_id
_entity_poly.type
_entity_poly.pdbx_seq_one_letter_code
_entity_poly.pdbx_strand_id
1 'polypeptide(L)'
;MPKQTGSTEKALIEQVQKKISAAAAEDASQEIPDTKPFEGHSYIKKTWTDTEDGVERVLLNVALGHMNRPPNWEKTEVYEMMPEWGTLPLQRGWVIRIPTHFEGEEKYLLHYFFVSHYKDGTECISQNYTELISPRFIQFVDHSGLYTHVKLHWSLDNWAYPQNTELEFEGIEWGSEYSVSRAPYRQGDRLYERGRAGIIMKAPTPRIFRGIIWGPHKEKVDYCFNLITIDQTGKLVSKWDNNEGLNYKLTI
;
A
#
# COMPACT_ATOMS: atom_id res chain seq x y z
N MET A 1 17.72 31.82 -44.67
CA MET A 1 17.40 32.40 -43.35
C MET A 1 17.22 31.27 -42.35
N PRO A 2 18.13 31.07 -41.38
CA PRO A 2 18.00 30.02 -40.37
C PRO A 2 17.07 30.49 -39.24
N LYS A 3 16.09 29.67 -38.89
CA LYS A 3 15.10 29.93 -37.83
C LYS A 3 15.76 29.81 -36.46
N GLN A 4 15.58 30.85 -35.63
CA GLN A 4 15.93 30.89 -34.22
C GLN A 4 15.03 29.91 -33.43
N THR A 5 15.50 28.68 -33.18
CA THR A 5 14.79 27.70 -32.34
C THR A 5 15.50 27.38 -31.02
N GLY A 6 16.76 27.80 -30.83
CA GLY A 6 17.56 27.45 -29.64
C GLY A 6 17.33 28.27 -28.37
N SER A 7 16.55 29.37 -28.44
CA SER A 7 16.34 30.26 -27.27
C SER A 7 15.26 29.74 -26.33
N THR A 8 14.15 29.24 -26.89
CA THR A 8 12.97 28.82 -26.13
C THR A 8 13.17 27.48 -25.41
N GLU A 9 13.93 26.56 -26.02
CA GLU A 9 14.23 25.25 -25.45
C GLU A 9 15.18 25.36 -24.24
N LYS A 10 16.18 26.24 -24.33
CA LYS A 10 17.12 26.51 -23.24
C LYS A 10 16.43 27.15 -22.02
N ALA A 11 15.51 28.07 -22.27
CA ALA A 11 14.70 28.69 -21.22
C ALA A 11 13.77 27.67 -20.51
N LEU A 12 13.21 26.71 -21.27
CA LEU A 12 12.36 25.66 -20.71
C LEU A 12 13.17 24.69 -19.83
N ILE A 13 14.36 24.30 -20.27
CA ILE A 13 15.28 23.43 -19.52
C ILE A 13 15.71 24.09 -18.21
N GLU A 14 16.04 25.37 -18.24
CA GLU A 14 16.48 26.13 -17.06
C GLU A 14 15.33 26.31 -16.06
N GLN A 15 14.10 26.50 -16.56
CA GLN A 15 12.89 26.59 -15.73
C GLN A 15 12.52 25.24 -15.09
N VAL A 16 12.70 24.14 -15.82
CA VAL A 16 12.51 22.76 -15.31
C VAL A 16 13.58 22.44 -14.26
N GLN A 17 14.85 22.75 -14.52
CA GLN A 17 15.93 22.55 -13.55
C GLN A 17 15.72 23.38 -12.27
N LYS A 18 15.24 24.62 -12.40
CA LYS A 18 14.94 25.46 -11.23
C LYS A 18 13.77 24.92 -10.41
N LYS A 19 12.75 24.34 -11.05
CA LYS A 19 11.64 23.64 -10.38
C LYS A 19 12.11 22.36 -9.68
N ILE A 20 12.98 21.58 -10.32
CA ILE A 20 13.55 20.35 -9.73
C ILE A 20 14.42 20.71 -8.51
N SER A 21 15.26 21.73 -8.60
CA SER A 21 16.10 22.17 -7.48
C SER A 21 15.30 22.79 -6.33
N ALA A 22 14.20 23.49 -6.63
CA ALA A 22 13.29 24.00 -5.60
C ALA A 22 12.53 22.87 -4.89
N ALA A 23 12.05 21.88 -5.64
CA ALA A 23 11.42 20.68 -5.08
C ALA A 23 12.41 19.88 -4.21
N ALA A 24 13.67 19.75 -4.64
CA ALA A 24 14.71 19.07 -3.86
C ALA A 24 15.13 19.84 -2.60
N ALA A 25 14.98 21.17 -2.57
CA ALA A 25 15.24 22.00 -1.40
C ALA A 25 14.09 21.99 -0.39
N GLU A 26 12.84 21.87 -0.85
CA GLU A 26 11.67 21.62 0.02
C GLU A 26 11.74 20.23 0.67
N ASP A 27 12.19 19.21 -0.06
CA ASP A 27 12.29 17.81 0.43
C ASP A 27 13.34 17.62 1.53
N ALA A 28 14.36 18.49 1.58
CA ALA A 28 15.44 18.42 2.56
C ALA A 28 15.08 19.03 3.94
N SER A 29 13.93 19.72 4.05
CA SER A 29 13.54 20.46 5.26
C SER A 29 12.13 20.16 5.78
N GLN A 30 11.40 19.24 5.14
CA GLN A 30 10.12 18.79 5.69
C GLN A 30 10.36 17.90 6.91
N GLU A 31 10.01 18.43 8.08
CA GLU A 31 9.71 17.60 9.25
C GLU A 31 8.69 16.55 8.81
N ILE A 32 9.09 15.27 8.90
CA ILE A 32 8.21 14.14 8.57
C ILE A 32 6.97 14.30 9.44
N PRO A 33 5.77 14.47 8.85
CA PRO A 33 4.55 14.63 9.64
C PRO A 33 4.42 13.45 10.61
N ASP A 34 3.96 13.71 11.82
CA ASP A 34 3.57 12.65 12.74
C ASP A 34 2.35 11.93 12.14
N THR A 35 2.62 10.90 11.33
CA THR A 35 1.58 10.02 10.83
C THR A 35 1.23 9.01 11.91
N LYS A 36 -0.03 8.58 11.97
CA LYS A 36 -0.37 7.39 12.76
C LYS A 36 0.52 6.22 12.28
N PRO A 37 0.92 5.26 13.14
CA PRO A 37 1.78 4.13 12.73
C PRO A 37 1.13 3.25 11.67
N PHE A 38 -0.17 3.45 11.43
CA PHE A 38 -0.97 2.76 10.44
C PHE A 38 -1.42 3.67 9.30
N GLU A 39 -0.99 4.93 9.24
CA GLU A 39 -1.20 5.82 8.09
C GLU A 39 -0.23 5.44 6.97
N GLY A 40 -0.62 4.40 6.25
CA GLY A 40 -0.02 3.98 4.99
C GLY A 40 -1.05 3.91 3.88
N HIS A 41 -0.77 3.03 2.93
CA HIS A 41 -1.67 2.67 1.86
C HIS A 41 -1.81 1.16 1.83
N SER A 42 -2.96 0.68 1.36
CA SER A 42 -3.13 -0.71 0.95
C SER A 42 -3.27 -0.78 -0.55
N TYR A 43 -2.89 -1.89 -1.14
CA TYR A 43 -2.96 -2.13 -2.57
C TYR A 43 -4.01 -3.19 -2.85
N ILE A 44 -4.91 -2.90 -3.78
CA ILE A 44 -5.99 -3.80 -4.19
C ILE A 44 -5.84 -4.06 -5.68
N LYS A 45 -5.86 -5.33 -6.09
CA LYS A 45 -5.88 -5.71 -7.50
C LYS A 45 -7.32 -5.71 -8.00
N LYS A 46 -7.58 -5.09 -9.14
CA LYS A 46 -8.82 -5.22 -9.92
C LYS A 46 -8.51 -5.94 -11.22
N THR A 47 -9.41 -6.84 -11.60
CA THR A 47 -9.26 -7.67 -12.78
C THR A 47 -10.46 -7.53 -13.71
N TRP A 48 -10.19 -7.68 -14.99
CA TRP A 48 -11.18 -7.77 -16.05
C TRP A 48 -10.84 -8.99 -16.90
N THR A 49 -11.87 -9.69 -17.38
CA THR A 49 -11.69 -10.82 -18.30
C THR A 49 -12.31 -10.43 -19.63
N ASP A 50 -11.52 -10.51 -20.70
CA ASP A 50 -12.00 -10.28 -22.06
C ASP A 50 -12.93 -11.44 -22.44
N THR A 51 -14.24 -11.23 -22.26
CA THR A 51 -15.28 -12.24 -22.54
C THR A 51 -15.68 -12.28 -24.02
N GLU A 52 -15.34 -11.22 -24.75
CA GLU A 52 -15.64 -11.03 -26.16
C GLU A 52 -14.34 -10.83 -26.95
N ASP A 53 -14.34 -11.26 -28.21
CA ASP A 53 -13.21 -11.05 -29.10
C ASP A 53 -13.10 -9.57 -29.52
N GLY A 54 -11.88 -9.16 -29.88
CA GLY A 54 -11.65 -7.83 -30.45
C GLY A 54 -11.51 -6.70 -29.43
N VAL A 55 -11.50 -6.99 -28.13
CA VAL A 55 -11.13 -6.03 -27.08
C VAL A 55 -9.69 -5.58 -27.27
N GLU A 56 -9.49 -4.28 -27.50
CA GLU A 56 -8.17 -3.68 -27.71
C GLU A 56 -7.57 -3.24 -26.37
N ARG A 57 -8.31 -2.42 -25.62
CA ARG A 57 -7.90 -1.89 -24.31
C ARG A 57 -9.08 -1.82 -23.37
N VAL A 58 -8.79 -1.86 -22.07
CA VAL A 58 -9.77 -1.73 -21.00
C VAL A 58 -9.30 -0.67 -20.02
N LEU A 59 -10.16 0.30 -19.73
CA LEU A 59 -9.91 1.35 -18.75
C LEU A 59 -10.66 1.05 -17.46
N LEU A 60 -9.97 1.08 -16.34
CA LEU A 60 -10.53 1.06 -14.99
C LEU A 60 -10.73 2.51 -14.52
N ASN A 61 -11.97 2.86 -14.20
CA ASN A 61 -12.35 4.17 -13.67
C ASN A 61 -12.66 4.01 -12.19
N VAL A 62 -12.06 4.85 -11.33
CA VAL A 62 -12.12 4.70 -9.87
C VAL A 62 -12.46 6.03 -9.21
N ALA A 63 -13.36 5.99 -8.22
CA ALA A 63 -13.64 7.11 -7.34
C ALA A 63 -13.78 6.64 -5.89
N LEU A 64 -13.18 7.39 -4.96
CA LEU A 64 -13.40 7.20 -3.53
C LEU A 64 -14.59 8.05 -3.06
N GLY A 65 -15.39 7.51 -2.14
CA GLY A 65 -16.62 8.14 -1.68
C GLY A 65 -16.85 7.97 -0.18
N HIS A 66 -17.58 8.92 0.40
CA HIS A 66 -18.09 8.80 1.76
C HIS A 66 -19.19 7.73 1.84
N MET A 67 -19.34 7.11 3.01
CA MET A 67 -20.49 6.25 3.28
C MET A 67 -21.80 7.04 3.11
N ASN A 68 -22.83 6.38 2.55
CA ASN A 68 -24.17 6.95 2.34
C ASN A 68 -24.22 8.17 1.40
N ARG A 69 -23.19 8.41 0.58
CA ARG A 69 -23.21 9.43 -0.48
C ARG A 69 -23.06 8.76 -1.86
N PRO A 70 -23.61 9.37 -2.92
CA PRO A 70 -23.34 8.91 -4.27
C PRO A 70 -21.85 9.08 -4.62
N PRO A 71 -21.30 8.27 -5.54
CA PRO A 71 -19.94 8.45 -6.03
C PRO A 71 -19.77 9.83 -6.66
N ASN A 72 -18.66 10.49 -6.37
CA ASN A 72 -18.26 11.71 -7.06
C ASN A 72 -17.31 11.38 -8.23
N TRP A 73 -17.87 11.22 -9.42
CA TRP A 73 -17.10 10.91 -10.62
C TRP A 73 -16.29 12.09 -11.20
N GLU A 74 -16.42 13.30 -10.67
CA GLU A 74 -15.57 14.43 -11.10
C GLU A 74 -14.12 14.25 -10.63
N LYS A 75 -13.90 13.49 -9.56
CA LYS A 75 -12.58 13.14 -9.01
C LYS A 75 -12.10 11.75 -9.47
N THR A 76 -12.54 11.30 -10.64
CA THR A 76 -12.21 9.96 -11.13
C THR A 76 -10.73 9.84 -11.48
N GLU A 77 -10.11 8.77 -11.01
CA GLU A 77 -8.82 8.30 -11.52
C GLU A 77 -9.05 7.23 -12.58
N VAL A 78 -8.32 7.31 -13.69
CA VAL A 78 -8.46 6.40 -14.82
C VAL A 78 -7.15 5.66 -15.05
N TYR A 79 -7.24 4.35 -15.18
CA TYR A 79 -6.10 3.45 -15.33
C TYR A 79 -6.30 2.54 -16.53
N GLU A 80 -5.29 2.41 -17.39
CA GLU A 80 -5.31 1.42 -18.47
C GLU A 80 -4.89 0.05 -17.92
N MET A 81 -5.77 -0.94 -18.02
CA MET A 81 -5.52 -2.26 -17.45
C MET A 81 -4.48 -3.04 -18.27
N MET A 82 -3.55 -3.67 -17.58
CA MET A 82 -2.45 -4.39 -18.21
C MET A 82 -2.85 -5.84 -18.53
N PRO A 83 -2.55 -6.34 -19.73
CA PRO A 83 -2.82 -7.74 -20.07
C PRO A 83 -1.93 -8.70 -19.27
N GLU A 84 -2.54 -9.75 -18.74
CA GLU A 84 -1.86 -10.86 -18.07
C GLU A 84 -1.61 -11.98 -19.10
N TRP A 85 -0.50 -11.86 -19.82
CA TRP A 85 -0.14 -12.79 -20.89
C TRP A 85 -0.08 -14.25 -20.40
N GLY A 86 -0.63 -15.16 -21.21
CA GLY A 86 -0.71 -16.59 -20.88
C GLY A 86 -2.03 -17.02 -20.24
N THR A 87 -2.99 -16.10 -20.06
CA THR A 87 -4.36 -16.41 -19.63
C THR A 87 -5.28 -16.64 -20.84
N LEU A 88 -6.25 -17.56 -20.69
CA LEU A 88 -7.28 -17.82 -21.70
C LEU A 88 -8.64 -18.08 -21.00
N PRO A 89 -9.66 -17.21 -21.17
CA PRO A 89 -9.64 -15.92 -21.87
C PRO A 89 -8.62 -14.93 -21.30
N LEU A 90 -8.24 -13.91 -22.09
CA LEU A 90 -7.25 -12.92 -21.67
C LEU A 90 -7.76 -12.16 -20.45
N GLN A 91 -7.03 -12.23 -19.35
CA GLN A 91 -7.25 -11.43 -18.16
C GLN A 91 -6.42 -10.16 -18.23
N ARG A 92 -6.97 -9.08 -17.68
CA ARG A 92 -6.29 -7.81 -17.50
C ARG A 92 -6.36 -7.41 -16.04
N GLY A 93 -5.29 -6.82 -15.53
CA GLY A 93 -5.15 -6.45 -14.14
C GLY A 93 -4.65 -5.03 -13.95
N TRP A 94 -5.10 -4.39 -12.87
CA TRP A 94 -4.47 -3.17 -12.37
C TRP A 94 -4.47 -3.16 -10.84
N VAL A 95 -3.41 -2.61 -10.25
CA VAL A 95 -3.29 -2.47 -8.80
C VAL A 95 -3.55 -1.02 -8.43
N ILE A 96 -4.60 -0.79 -7.64
CA ILE A 96 -4.95 0.52 -7.10
C ILE A 96 -4.37 0.68 -5.70
N ARG A 97 -3.87 1.89 -5.42
CA ARG A 97 -3.41 2.28 -4.09
C ARG A 97 -4.55 2.97 -3.36
N ILE A 98 -5.02 2.39 -2.26
CA ILE A 98 -6.07 2.96 -1.42
C ILE A 98 -5.49 3.56 -0.13
N PRO A 99 -6.01 4.70 0.34
CA PRO A 99 -5.53 5.32 1.57
C PRO A 99 -6.07 4.59 2.81
N THR A 100 -5.42 4.77 3.94
CA THR A 100 -5.92 4.23 5.23
C THR A 100 -7.08 5.04 5.79
N HIS A 101 -7.19 6.30 5.39
CA HIS A 101 -8.32 7.16 5.71
C HIS A 101 -8.72 7.95 4.47
N PHE A 102 -10.01 8.19 4.27
CA PHE A 102 -10.50 9.03 3.19
C PHE A 102 -11.19 10.26 3.77
N GLU A 103 -10.60 11.44 3.56
CA GLU A 103 -11.11 12.71 4.09
C GLU A 103 -11.42 12.67 5.62
N GLY A 104 -10.60 11.92 6.38
CA GLY A 104 -10.73 11.77 7.84
C GLY A 104 -11.52 10.54 8.31
N GLU A 105 -12.20 9.84 7.40
CA GLU A 105 -12.99 8.64 7.74
C GLU A 105 -12.16 7.35 7.61
N GLU A 106 -12.28 6.45 8.58
CA GLU A 106 -11.63 5.12 8.56
C GLU A 106 -12.35 4.11 7.66
N LYS A 107 -13.63 4.35 7.37
CA LYS A 107 -14.46 3.54 6.48
C LYS A 107 -15.00 4.41 5.36
N TYR A 108 -14.84 3.93 4.13
CA TYR A 108 -15.23 4.68 2.94
C TYR A 108 -15.57 3.71 1.82
N LEU A 109 -16.11 4.23 0.72
CA LEU A 109 -16.50 3.45 -0.44
C LEU A 109 -15.46 3.58 -1.55
N LEU A 110 -15.13 2.46 -2.17
CA LEU A 110 -14.40 2.38 -3.42
C LEU A 110 -15.42 2.10 -4.53
N HIS A 111 -15.64 3.08 -5.41
CA HIS A 111 -16.50 2.93 -6.57
C HIS A 111 -15.65 2.73 -7.81
N TYR A 112 -16.04 1.81 -8.68
CA TYR A 112 -15.33 1.61 -9.94
C TYR A 112 -16.21 1.01 -11.03
N PHE A 113 -15.80 1.21 -12.28
CA PHE A 113 -16.35 0.54 -13.46
C PHE A 113 -15.28 0.42 -14.54
N PHE A 114 -15.56 -0.40 -15.54
CA PHE A 114 -14.65 -0.67 -16.66
C PHE A 114 -15.22 -0.12 -17.95
N VAL A 115 -14.35 0.37 -18.83
CA VAL A 115 -14.68 0.75 -20.20
C VAL A 115 -13.82 -0.09 -21.14
N SER A 116 -14.46 -0.96 -21.92
CA SER A 116 -13.80 -1.77 -22.94
C SER A 116 -13.88 -1.06 -24.29
N HIS A 117 -12.74 -0.86 -24.94
CA HIS A 117 -12.65 -0.34 -26.30
C HIS A 117 -12.31 -1.48 -27.25
N TYR A 118 -13.08 -1.60 -28.33
CA TYR A 118 -12.95 -2.66 -29.32
C TYR A 118 -12.30 -2.13 -30.60
N LYS A 119 -11.67 -3.04 -31.36
CA LYS A 119 -10.97 -2.70 -32.61
C LYS A 119 -11.87 -2.09 -33.69
N ASP A 120 -13.17 -2.34 -33.63
CA ASP A 120 -14.17 -1.77 -34.54
C ASP A 120 -14.60 -0.35 -34.14
N GLY A 121 -14.04 0.18 -33.05
CA GLY A 121 -14.38 1.49 -32.49
C GLY A 121 -15.55 1.47 -31.52
N THR A 122 -16.14 0.31 -31.23
CA THR A 122 -17.22 0.17 -30.24
C THR A 122 -16.67 0.33 -28.82
N GLU A 123 -17.50 0.90 -27.94
CA GLU A 123 -17.20 1.02 -26.51
C GLU A 123 -18.31 0.38 -25.68
N CYS A 124 -17.92 -0.43 -24.69
CA CYS A 124 -18.82 -1.04 -23.72
C CYS A 124 -18.44 -0.61 -22.32
N ILE A 125 -19.42 -0.12 -21.55
CA ILE A 125 -19.25 0.28 -20.16
C ILE A 125 -19.85 -0.80 -19.28
N SER A 126 -19.09 -1.28 -18.29
CA SER A 126 -19.61 -2.23 -17.32
C SER A 126 -20.65 -1.59 -16.39
N GLN A 127 -21.32 -2.41 -15.58
CA GLN A 127 -22.02 -1.89 -14.42
C GLN A 127 -21.06 -1.18 -13.44
N ASN A 128 -21.62 -0.36 -12.56
CA ASN A 128 -20.88 0.23 -11.45
C ASN A 128 -20.74 -0.79 -10.31
N TYR A 129 -19.52 -0.90 -9.80
CA TYR A 129 -19.18 -1.68 -8.63
C TYR A 129 -18.94 -0.75 -7.44
N THR A 130 -19.21 -1.24 -6.24
CA THR A 130 -18.96 -0.49 -5.00
C THR A 130 -18.55 -1.44 -3.91
N GLU A 131 -17.41 -1.15 -3.28
CA GLU A 131 -16.87 -1.91 -2.16
C GLU A 131 -16.74 -1.01 -0.95
N LEU A 132 -17.16 -1.52 0.21
CA LEU A 132 -16.84 -0.87 1.48
C LEU A 132 -15.39 -1.18 1.82
N ILE A 133 -14.56 -0.16 1.95
CA ILE A 133 -13.21 -0.30 2.52
C ILE A 133 -13.30 -0.12 4.03
N SER A 134 -12.71 -1.06 4.77
CA SER A 134 -12.74 -1.03 6.24
C SER A 134 -11.42 -1.51 6.87
N PRO A 135 -11.10 -1.01 8.08
CA PRO A 135 -9.92 -1.44 8.81
C PRO A 135 -10.14 -2.84 9.42
N ARG A 136 -9.06 -3.62 9.45
CA ARG A 136 -8.98 -4.87 10.20
C ARG A 136 -7.75 -4.88 11.09
N PHE A 137 -7.98 -5.04 12.39
CA PHE A 137 -6.93 -5.15 13.40
C PHE A 137 -6.30 -6.54 13.40
N ILE A 138 -4.98 -6.57 13.47
CA ILE A 138 -4.17 -7.79 13.55
C ILE A 138 -3.24 -7.65 14.75
N GLN A 139 -3.08 -8.74 15.47
CA GLN A 139 -2.23 -8.82 16.65
C GLN A 139 -1.31 -10.02 16.57
N PHE A 140 -0.07 -9.82 16.99
CA PHE A 140 0.88 -10.88 17.29
C PHE A 140 1.26 -10.80 18.77
N VAL A 141 1.26 -11.95 19.46
CA VAL A 141 1.59 -12.04 20.89
C VAL A 141 2.87 -12.84 21.05
N ASP A 142 3.93 -12.16 21.47
CA ASP A 142 5.23 -12.77 21.75
C ASP A 142 5.32 -13.19 23.22
N HIS A 143 5.11 -14.48 23.47
CA HIS A 143 5.34 -15.10 24.78
C HIS A 143 6.82 -15.38 25.06
N SER A 144 7.67 -15.42 24.03
CA SER A 144 9.09 -15.76 24.16
C SER A 144 9.95 -14.58 24.60
N GLY A 145 9.52 -13.35 24.29
CA GLY A 145 10.30 -12.14 24.54
C GLY A 145 11.55 -12.04 23.65
N LEU A 146 11.59 -12.77 22.55
CA LEU A 146 12.73 -12.79 21.63
C LEU A 146 12.61 -11.73 20.54
N TYR A 147 11.40 -11.36 20.15
CA TYR A 147 11.18 -10.56 18.94
C TYR A 147 11.28 -9.07 19.22
N THR A 148 11.97 -8.36 18.32
CA THR A 148 12.17 -6.91 18.36
C THR A 148 11.42 -6.21 17.23
N HIS A 149 11.14 -6.90 16.13
CA HIS A 149 10.22 -6.41 15.10
C HIS A 149 9.32 -7.55 14.61
N VAL A 150 8.10 -7.19 14.26
CA VAL A 150 7.14 -8.09 13.65
C VAL A 150 6.59 -7.40 12.42
N LYS A 151 6.72 -8.04 11.26
CA LYS A 151 6.09 -7.59 10.02
C LYS A 151 5.02 -8.57 9.62
N LEU A 152 3.86 -8.06 9.28
CA LEU A 152 2.80 -8.80 8.65
C LEU A 152 3.03 -8.80 7.15
N HIS A 153 3.20 -9.99 6.59
CA HIS A 153 3.22 -10.19 5.14
C HIS A 153 1.86 -10.74 4.73
N TRP A 154 1.14 -10.07 3.84
CA TRP A 154 -0.26 -10.40 3.58
C TRP A 154 -0.70 -10.10 2.14
N SER A 155 -1.78 -10.74 1.70
CA SER A 155 -2.40 -10.50 0.40
C SER A 155 -3.91 -10.76 0.44
N LEU A 156 -4.66 -10.07 -0.42
CA LEU A 156 -6.11 -10.27 -0.60
C LEU A 156 -6.43 -11.36 -1.64
N ASP A 157 -5.48 -11.72 -2.49
CA ASP A 157 -5.74 -12.53 -3.70
C ASP A 157 -4.68 -13.61 -3.88
N ASN A 158 -4.69 -14.65 -3.03
CA ASN A 158 -3.83 -15.83 -3.14
C ASN A 158 -2.34 -15.50 -3.44
N TRP A 159 -1.81 -14.48 -2.77
CA TRP A 159 -0.43 -13.98 -2.95
C TRP A 159 -0.10 -13.36 -4.32
N ALA A 160 -1.09 -13.03 -5.15
CA ALA A 160 -0.90 -12.34 -6.43
C ALA A 160 -0.28 -10.95 -6.25
N TYR A 161 -0.61 -10.27 -5.14
CA TYR A 161 0.02 -9.00 -4.77
C TYR A 161 0.29 -8.95 -3.25
N PRO A 162 1.47 -9.39 -2.80
CA PRO A 162 1.82 -9.39 -1.39
C PRO A 162 2.23 -8.00 -0.90
N GLN A 163 1.89 -7.70 0.35
CA GLN A 163 2.14 -6.44 1.03
C GLN A 163 2.85 -6.70 2.36
N ASN A 164 3.61 -5.71 2.85
CA ASN A 164 4.26 -5.76 4.14
C ASN A 164 3.77 -4.61 5.02
N THR A 165 3.32 -4.93 6.22
CA THR A 165 2.90 -3.96 7.24
C THR A 165 3.71 -4.20 8.50
N GLU A 166 4.42 -3.18 9.00
CA GLU A 166 5.10 -3.29 10.29
C GLU A 166 4.09 -3.19 11.44
N LEU A 167 4.26 -4.02 12.47
CA LEU A 167 3.41 -4.00 13.65
C LEU A 167 4.08 -3.18 14.76
N GLU A 168 3.30 -2.30 15.36
CA GLU A 168 3.74 -1.47 16.47
C GLU A 168 3.71 -2.26 17.77
N PHE A 169 4.77 -2.12 18.58
CA PHE A 169 4.80 -2.69 19.92
C PHE A 169 3.99 -1.80 20.86
N GLU A 170 3.08 -2.38 21.64
CA GLU A 170 2.16 -1.63 22.52
C GLU A 170 2.87 -0.73 23.56
N GLY A 171 4.12 -1.05 23.93
CA GLY A 171 4.91 -0.25 24.85
C GLY A 171 5.72 0.89 24.21
N ILE A 172 5.58 1.16 22.91
CA ILE A 172 6.18 2.32 22.26
C ILE A 172 5.08 3.36 21.99
N GLU A 173 5.26 4.55 22.58
CA GLU A 173 4.33 5.66 22.38
C GLU A 173 4.35 6.18 20.95
N TRP A 174 3.20 6.72 20.54
CA TRP A 174 3.05 7.40 19.26
C TRP A 174 3.93 8.66 19.19
N GLY A 175 4.56 8.89 18.04
CA GLY A 175 5.50 10.00 17.83
C GLY A 175 6.93 9.71 18.32
N SER A 176 7.15 8.59 19.03
CA SER A 176 8.49 8.13 19.37
C SER A 176 9.36 7.98 18.12
N GLU A 177 10.63 8.38 18.21
CA GLU A 177 11.62 8.14 17.14
C GLU A 177 11.81 6.65 16.82
N TYR A 178 11.41 5.77 17.75
CA TYR A 178 11.45 4.32 17.61
C TYR A 178 10.13 3.70 17.17
N SER A 179 9.08 4.50 16.89
CA SER A 179 7.79 4.01 16.38
C SER A 179 7.89 3.56 14.92
N VAL A 180 7.07 2.58 14.53
CA VAL A 180 6.98 2.11 13.14
C VAL A 180 6.47 3.17 12.18
N SER A 181 5.80 4.24 12.67
CA SER A 181 5.43 5.39 11.82
C SER A 181 6.65 6.07 11.19
N ARG A 182 7.83 5.97 11.83
CA ARG A 182 9.10 6.51 11.34
C ARG A 182 9.89 5.50 10.49
N ALA A 183 9.48 4.23 10.46
CA ALA A 183 10.21 3.14 9.81
C ALA A 183 10.44 3.31 8.30
N PRO A 184 9.50 3.84 7.49
CA PRO A 184 9.71 3.99 6.03
C PRO A 184 10.97 4.79 5.66
N TYR A 185 11.43 5.67 6.54
CA TYR A 185 12.62 6.52 6.34
C TYR A 185 13.84 6.05 7.13
N ARG A 186 13.73 4.93 7.85
CA ARG A 186 14.73 4.43 8.80
C ARG A 186 15.17 3.00 8.49
N GLN A 187 14.79 2.44 7.34
CA GLN A 187 15.20 1.09 6.96
C GLN A 187 16.73 0.99 6.89
N GLY A 188 17.31 0.13 7.74
CA GLY A 188 18.76 -0.05 7.84
C GLY A 188 19.48 0.94 8.75
N ASP A 189 18.75 1.86 9.40
CA ASP A 189 19.31 2.76 10.42
C ASP A 189 19.60 1.98 11.71
N ARG A 190 20.88 1.73 11.98
CA ARG A 190 21.33 0.97 13.15
C ARG A 190 20.91 1.59 14.48
N LEU A 191 20.74 2.92 14.55
CA LEU A 191 20.34 3.59 15.79
C LEU A 191 18.86 3.33 16.09
N TYR A 192 18.01 3.46 15.06
CA TYR A 192 16.59 3.10 15.14
C TYR A 192 16.42 1.64 15.58
N GLU A 193 17.06 0.70 14.88
CA GLU A 193 16.94 -0.74 15.14
C GLU A 193 17.38 -1.09 16.57
N ARG A 194 18.52 -0.56 17.03
CA ARG A 194 19.04 -0.83 18.38
C ARG A 194 18.21 -0.16 19.47
N GLY A 195 17.77 1.08 19.25
CA GLY A 195 16.96 1.80 20.23
C GLY A 195 15.59 1.14 20.42
N ARG A 196 14.91 0.81 19.32
CA ARG A 196 13.65 0.07 19.33
C ARG A 196 13.79 -1.27 20.04
N ALA A 197 14.79 -2.07 19.67
CA ALA A 197 15.08 -3.32 20.35
C ALA A 197 15.39 -3.14 21.84
N GLY A 198 16.14 -2.10 22.21
CA GLY A 198 16.47 -1.79 23.59
C GLY A 198 15.25 -1.46 24.45
N ILE A 199 14.21 -0.85 23.88
CA ILE A 199 12.93 -0.60 24.54
C ILE A 199 12.16 -1.92 24.69
N ILE A 200 11.97 -2.65 23.58
CA ILE A 200 11.14 -3.86 23.53
C ILE A 200 11.73 -4.95 24.43
N MET A 201 13.06 -5.15 24.40
CA MET A 201 13.72 -6.21 25.18
C MET A 201 13.62 -6.00 26.70
N LYS A 202 13.38 -4.78 27.16
CA LYS A 202 13.15 -4.48 28.59
C LYS A 202 11.70 -4.69 29.02
N ALA A 203 10.77 -4.79 28.07
CA ALA A 203 9.37 -4.97 28.38
C ALA A 203 9.06 -6.41 28.86
N PRO A 204 8.14 -6.58 29.82
CA PRO A 204 7.72 -7.89 30.29
C PRO A 204 7.01 -8.67 29.16
N THR A 205 7.03 -10.00 29.28
CA THR A 205 6.22 -10.88 28.43
C THR A 205 4.83 -11.12 29.04
N PRO A 206 3.79 -11.39 28.22
CA PRO A 206 3.82 -11.40 26.76
C PRO A 206 3.89 -9.99 26.16
N ARG A 207 4.66 -9.84 25.08
CA ARG A 207 4.74 -8.59 24.33
C ARG A 207 3.70 -8.59 23.22
N ILE A 208 3.00 -7.48 23.03
CA ILE A 208 1.91 -7.36 22.07
C ILE A 208 2.33 -6.43 20.94
N PHE A 209 2.24 -6.94 19.72
CA PHE A 209 2.47 -6.19 18.48
C PHE A 209 1.15 -6.05 17.73
N ARG A 210 0.78 -4.82 17.33
CA ARG A 210 -0.50 -4.51 16.69
C ARG A 210 -0.30 -3.86 15.34
N GLY A 211 -1.18 -4.23 14.40
CA GLY A 211 -1.21 -3.70 13.04
C GLY A 211 -2.65 -3.53 12.58
N ILE A 212 -2.84 -2.70 11.56
CA ILE A 212 -4.12 -2.53 10.90
C ILE A 212 -3.90 -2.65 9.40
N ILE A 213 -4.79 -3.39 8.73
CA ILE A 213 -4.86 -3.45 7.27
C ILE A 213 -6.18 -2.83 6.81
N TRP A 214 -6.18 -2.23 5.63
CA TRP A 214 -7.39 -1.72 4.99
C TRP A 214 -7.63 -2.47 3.70
N GLY A 215 -8.87 -2.86 3.47
CA GLY A 215 -9.25 -3.57 2.27
C GLY A 215 -10.76 -3.70 2.15
N PRO A 216 -11.24 -4.33 1.07
CA PRO A 216 -12.67 -4.54 0.86
C PRO A 216 -13.25 -5.37 2.01
N HIS A 217 -14.39 -4.94 2.52
CA HIS A 217 -15.11 -5.63 3.57
C HIS A 217 -15.57 -7.01 3.08
N LYS A 218 -15.41 -8.02 3.93
CA LYS A 218 -15.61 -9.44 3.65
C LYS A 218 -14.56 -10.08 2.73
N GLU A 219 -13.51 -9.35 2.36
CA GLU A 219 -12.40 -9.92 1.60
C GLU A 219 -11.59 -10.87 2.48
N LYS A 220 -11.11 -11.96 1.87
CA LYS A 220 -10.22 -12.89 2.56
C LYS A 220 -8.80 -12.36 2.50
N VAL A 221 -8.08 -12.52 3.60
CA VAL A 221 -6.67 -12.16 3.70
C VAL A 221 -5.89 -13.41 4.05
N ASP A 222 -4.93 -13.76 3.21
CA ASP A 222 -3.87 -14.70 3.53
C ASP A 222 -2.69 -13.92 4.09
N TYR A 223 -2.15 -14.35 5.24
CA TYR A 223 -1.02 -13.67 5.86
C TYR A 223 -0.08 -14.60 6.63
N CYS A 224 1.14 -14.12 6.83
CA CYS A 224 2.15 -14.72 7.68
C CYS A 224 2.95 -13.62 8.39
N PHE A 225 3.70 -14.00 9.43
CA PHE A 225 4.54 -13.06 10.15
C PHE A 225 6.00 -13.26 9.77
N ASN A 226 6.68 -12.17 9.46
CA ASN A 226 8.13 -12.12 9.49
C ASN A 226 8.57 -11.59 10.85
N LEU A 227 9.11 -12.49 11.66
CA LEU A 227 9.55 -12.27 13.03
C LEU A 227 11.03 -11.97 13.04
N ILE A 228 11.42 -10.82 13.58
CA ILE A 228 12.79 -10.33 13.54
C ILE A 228 13.35 -10.24 14.96
N THR A 229 14.55 -10.77 15.13
CA THR A 229 15.35 -10.69 16.35
C THR A 229 16.68 -9.98 16.06
N ILE A 230 17.33 -9.45 17.09
CA ILE A 230 18.72 -8.98 17.00
C ILE A 230 19.64 -10.01 17.66
N ASP A 231 20.63 -10.51 16.91
CA ASP A 231 21.63 -11.42 17.47
C ASP A 231 22.70 -10.71 18.30
N GLN A 232 23.62 -11.47 18.89
CA GLN A 232 24.70 -10.94 19.73
C GLN A 232 25.65 -9.97 19.00
N THR A 233 25.70 -10.04 17.66
CA THR A 233 26.51 -9.15 16.82
C THR A 233 25.78 -7.86 16.45
N GLY A 234 24.50 -7.76 16.81
CA GLY A 234 23.63 -6.65 16.43
C GLY A 234 23.03 -6.81 15.03
N LYS A 235 23.10 -8.01 14.43
CA LYS A 235 22.53 -8.30 13.12
C LYS A 235 21.06 -8.71 13.26
N LEU A 236 20.23 -8.21 12.36
CA LEU A 236 18.83 -8.63 12.25
C LEU A 236 18.75 -10.04 11.66
N VAL A 237 18.05 -10.92 12.37
CA VAL A 237 17.76 -12.29 11.94
C VAL A 237 16.25 -12.43 11.78
N SER A 238 15.83 -12.91 10.62
CA SER A 238 14.43 -13.07 10.24
C SER A 238 14.02 -14.54 10.31
N LYS A 239 12.83 -14.79 10.86
CA LYS A 239 12.14 -16.07 10.87
C LYS A 239 10.72 -15.86 10.35
N TRP A 240 10.28 -16.73 9.45
CA TRP A 240 8.91 -16.74 8.98
C TRP A 240 8.05 -17.65 9.87
N ASP A 241 6.93 -17.12 10.33
CA ASP A 241 5.82 -17.88 10.88
C ASP A 241 4.66 -17.84 9.88
N ASN A 242 4.55 -18.92 9.11
CA ASN A 242 3.55 -19.14 8.09
C ASN A 242 2.57 -20.26 8.45
N ASN A 243 2.30 -20.48 9.74
CA ASN A 243 1.36 -21.50 10.21
C ASN A 243 1.67 -22.88 9.60
N GLU A 244 2.92 -23.34 9.76
CA GLU A 244 3.41 -24.63 9.23
C GLU A 244 3.22 -24.81 7.71
N GLY A 245 3.23 -23.71 6.95
CA GLY A 245 3.06 -23.71 5.50
C GLY A 245 1.63 -23.50 5.01
N LEU A 246 0.64 -23.39 5.92
CA LEU A 246 -0.76 -23.18 5.55
C LEU A 246 -1.16 -21.70 5.44
N ASN A 247 -0.31 -20.81 5.96
CA ASN A 247 -0.61 -19.40 6.23
C ASN A 247 -1.77 -19.22 7.22
N TYR A 248 -1.88 -18.01 7.77
CA TYR A 248 -3.03 -17.58 8.53
C TYR A 248 -4.05 -16.96 7.59
N LYS A 249 -5.33 -17.04 7.99
CA LYS A 249 -6.45 -16.51 7.22
C LYS A 249 -7.34 -15.67 8.11
N LEU A 250 -7.80 -14.55 7.59
CA LEU A 250 -8.85 -13.76 8.21
C LEU A 250 -9.77 -13.16 7.17
N THR A 251 -10.83 -12.51 7.64
CA THR A 251 -11.74 -11.73 6.81
C THR A 251 -11.80 -10.31 7.36
N ILE A 252 -11.78 -9.33 6.45
CA ILE A 252 -11.88 -7.91 6.77
C ILE A 252 -13.31 -7.54 7.19
#